data_AF-A0A6C1KE41-F1
#
_entry.id   AF-A0A6C1KE41-F1
#
_cell.length_a   1.000
_cell.length_b   1.000
_cell.length_c   1.000
_cell.angle_alpha   90.00
_cell.angle_beta   90.00
_cell.angle_gamma   90.00
#
_symmetry.space_group_name_H-M   'P 1'
#
loop_
_entity.id
_entity.type
_entity.pdbx_description
1 polymer ?
#
loop_
_entity_poly.entity_id
_entity_poly.type
_entity_poly.pdbx_seq_one_letter_code
_entity_poly.pdbx_strand_id
1 'polypeptide(L)'
;MTSHRKVHALVDRVAAGDLHAFEELYRLTSPKLYGLVLRLLRRPELAGEALRQAYRRIRAEAHTLRPQEDPVCWMAAVARSCALDMAWKRPVGDAFEPFDAAQRGEDPLASERRSPALIRLLSCLGKLPEERRRMLLLAFYDGWNREALSIYFDAPVAAIGAWMARSVAQIGECMGRRS
;
A
#
# COMPACT_ATOMS: atom_id res chain seq x y z
N MET A 1 -1.92 8.35 17.61
CA MET A 1 -2.19 9.15 16.39
C MET A 1 -0.92 9.93 16.04
N THR A 2 -0.06 9.40 15.18
CA THR A 2 1.18 10.09 14.79
C THR A 2 0.80 11.31 13.93
N SER A 3 1.19 12.51 14.35
CA SER A 3 0.84 13.74 13.61
C SER A 3 1.53 13.73 12.24
N HIS A 4 0.76 13.87 11.16
CA HIS A 4 1.24 13.92 9.77
C HIS A 4 2.39 14.92 9.59
N ARG A 5 2.27 16.10 10.21
CA ARG A 5 3.30 17.15 10.20
C ARG A 5 4.61 16.70 10.86
N LYS A 6 4.53 15.89 11.91
CA LYS A 6 5.71 15.33 12.60
C LYS A 6 6.45 14.35 11.70
N VAL A 7 5.72 13.43 11.05
CA VAL A 7 6.32 12.45 10.14
C VAL A 7 7.01 13.14 8.97
N HIS A 8 6.35 14.16 8.39
CA HIS A 8 6.94 14.94 7.29
C HIS A 8 8.27 15.56 7.70
N ALA A 9 8.30 16.29 8.81
CA ALA A 9 9.53 16.93 9.31
C ALA A 9 10.65 15.92 9.62
N LEU A 10 10.31 14.70 10.06
CA LEU A 10 11.29 13.63 10.23
C LEU A 10 11.86 13.15 8.90
N VAL A 11 11.02 12.99 7.86
CA VAL A 11 11.48 12.61 6.52
C VAL A 11 12.41 13.68 5.93
N ASP A 12 12.07 14.97 6.10
CA ASP A 12 12.92 16.08 5.64
C ASP A 12 14.32 16.03 6.29
N ARG A 13 14.39 15.77 7.60
CA ARG A 13 15.65 15.60 8.32
C ARG A 13 16.41 14.35 7.89
N VAL A 14 15.71 13.25 7.60
CA VAL A 14 16.31 12.04 7.05
C VAL A 14 16.94 12.32 5.68
N ALA A 15 16.28 13.12 4.83
CA ALA A 15 16.85 13.56 3.56
C ALA A 15 18.15 14.37 3.73
N ALA A 16 18.27 15.11 4.84
CA ALA A 16 19.50 15.81 5.23
C ALA A 16 20.56 14.91 5.91
N GLY A 17 20.32 13.60 6.05
CA GLY A 17 21.26 12.63 6.62
C GLY A 17 21.18 12.44 8.13
N ASP A 18 20.17 12.98 8.80
CA ASP A 18 20.00 12.89 10.25
C ASP A 18 19.62 11.47 10.71
N LEU A 19 20.57 10.80 11.37
CA LEU A 19 20.38 9.43 11.87
C LEU A 19 19.37 9.35 13.03
N HIS A 20 19.28 10.38 13.87
CA HIS A 20 18.35 10.38 14.99
C HIS A 20 16.91 10.56 14.49
N ALA A 21 16.70 11.42 13.49
CA ALA A 21 15.42 11.54 12.80
C ALA A 21 15.01 10.21 12.14
N PHE A 22 15.97 9.48 11.56
CA PHE A 22 15.70 8.17 10.96
C PHE A 22 15.24 7.13 11.99
N GLU A 23 15.89 7.08 13.15
CA GLU A 23 15.51 6.19 14.24
C GLU A 23 14.13 6.53 14.82
N GLU A 24 13.84 7.82 15.01
CA GLU A 24 12.52 8.27 15.47
C GLU A 24 11.43 7.95 14.44
N LEU A 25 11.71 8.19 13.15
CA LEU A 25 10.82 7.81 12.05
C LEU A 25 10.54 6.31 12.06
N TYR A 26 11.58 5.49 12.22
CA TYR A 26 11.45 4.04 12.33
C TYR A 26 10.54 3.63 13.48
N ARG A 27 10.78 4.14 14.70
CA ARG A 27 9.95 3.83 15.88
C ARG A 27 8.48 4.20 15.68
N LEU A 28 8.20 5.33 15.02
CA LEU A 28 6.84 5.83 14.84
C LEU A 28 6.04 5.09 13.75
N THR A 29 6.69 4.57 12.72
CA THR A 29 5.98 4.02 11.54
C THR A 29 6.17 2.52 11.33
N SER A 30 7.20 1.91 11.93
CA SER A 30 7.54 0.50 11.69
C SER A 30 6.42 -0.48 12.04
N PRO A 31 5.62 -0.32 13.11
CA PRO A 31 4.53 -1.26 13.38
C PRO A 31 3.48 -1.29 12.26
N LYS A 32 3.14 -0.10 11.72
CA LYS A 32 2.17 0.03 10.64
C LYS A 32 2.69 -0.54 9.32
N LEU A 33 3.94 -0.24 8.98
CA LEU A 33 4.56 -0.76 7.76
C LEU A 33 4.81 -2.27 7.85
N TYR A 34 5.19 -2.78 9.02
CA TYR A 34 5.33 -4.21 9.26
C TYR A 34 4.02 -4.96 9.06
N GLY A 35 2.91 -4.46 9.64
CA GLY A 35 1.59 -5.05 9.44
C GLY A 35 1.17 -5.10 7.97
N LEU A 36 1.47 -4.05 7.21
CA LEU A 36 1.24 -4.01 5.76
C LEU A 36 2.03 -5.10 5.03
N VAL A 37 3.35 -5.19 5.23
CA VAL A 37 4.19 -6.16 4.51
C VAL A 37 3.91 -7.60 4.95
N LEU A 38 3.60 -7.81 6.24
CA LEU A 38 3.22 -9.12 6.77
C LEU A 38 1.93 -9.63 6.10
N ARG A 39 0.94 -8.76 5.92
CA ARG A 39 -0.31 -9.13 5.22
C ARG A 39 -0.07 -9.54 3.78
N LEU A 40 0.82 -8.83 3.07
CA LEU A 40 1.15 -9.12 1.67
C LEU A 40 1.95 -10.41 1.51
N LEU A 41 2.90 -10.66 2.42
CA LEU A 41 3.84 -11.78 2.30
C LEU A 41 3.38 -13.05 3.04
N ARG A 42 2.48 -12.93 4.02
CA ARG A 42 1.98 -13.99 4.92
C ARG A 42 3.10 -14.82 5.59
N ARG A 43 4.30 -14.26 5.71
CA ARG A 43 5.50 -14.92 6.26
C ARG A 43 6.32 -13.94 7.09
N PRO A 44 6.43 -14.13 8.41
CA PRO A 44 7.15 -13.21 9.30
C PRO A 44 8.60 -12.93 8.88
N GLU A 45 9.29 -13.97 8.40
CA GLU A 45 10.70 -13.90 7.99
C GLU A 45 10.89 -12.94 6.82
N LEU A 46 10.03 -13.09 5.79
CA LEU A 46 10.06 -12.25 4.60
C LEU A 46 9.57 -10.83 4.91
N ALA A 47 8.55 -10.70 5.78
CA ALA A 47 8.06 -9.41 6.24
C ALA A 47 9.17 -8.59 6.91
N GLY A 48 10.01 -9.24 7.73
CA GLY A 48 11.17 -8.61 8.36
C GLY A 48 12.20 -8.10 7.34
N GLU A 49 12.52 -8.89 6.32
CA GLU A 49 13.46 -8.46 5.28
C GLU A 49 12.87 -7.36 4.39
N ALA A 50 11.59 -7.47 4.00
CA ALA A 50 10.90 -6.45 3.23
C ALA A 50 10.88 -5.12 3.97
N LEU A 51 10.62 -5.13 5.27
CA LEU A 51 10.66 -3.93 6.11
C LEU A 51 12.06 -3.31 6.14
N ARG A 52 13.12 -4.11 6.33
CA ARG A 52 14.51 -3.62 6.31
C ARG A 52 14.85 -2.99 4.96
N GLN A 53 14.50 -3.65 3.86
CA GLN A 53 14.72 -3.11 2.52
C GLN A 53 13.93 -1.82 2.29
N ALA A 54 12.69 -1.75 2.75
CA ALA A 54 11.86 -0.56 2.66
C ALA A 54 12.49 0.62 3.38
N TYR A 55 13.01 0.44 4.60
CA TYR A 55 13.66 1.53 5.34
C TYR A 55 14.98 1.97 4.71
N ARG A 56 15.75 1.06 4.11
CA ARG A 56 16.94 1.43 3.30
C ARG A 56 16.54 2.32 2.13
N ARG A 57 15.46 1.96 1.41
CA ARG A 57 14.94 2.78 0.30
C ARG A 57 14.35 4.10 0.76
N ILE A 58 13.56 4.11 1.82
CA ILE A 58 13.00 5.33 2.42
C ILE A 58 14.13 6.33 2.73
N ARG A 59 15.23 5.88 3.32
CA ARG A 59 16.38 6.76 3.60
C ARG A 59 17.01 7.29 2.31
N ALA A 60 17.23 6.42 1.32
CA ALA A 60 17.84 6.80 0.04
C ALA A 60 16.95 7.75 -0.79
N GLU A 61 15.64 7.54 -0.75
CA GLU A 61 14.64 8.23 -1.56
C GLU A 61 13.93 9.35 -0.80
N ALA A 62 14.31 9.66 0.45
CA ALA A 62 13.63 10.64 1.31
C ALA A 62 13.48 12.03 0.64
N HIS A 63 14.47 12.43 -0.14
CA HIS A 63 14.49 13.68 -0.90
C HIS A 63 13.43 13.77 -2.02
N THR A 64 12.80 12.65 -2.37
CA THR A 64 11.77 12.57 -3.43
C THR A 64 10.37 12.87 -2.91
N LEU A 65 10.16 12.85 -1.58
CA LEU A 65 8.88 13.17 -0.98
C LEU A 65 8.53 14.63 -1.26
N ARG A 66 7.37 14.87 -1.90
CA ARG A 66 6.91 16.23 -2.17
C ARG A 66 6.11 16.79 -0.99
N PRO A 67 6.17 18.12 -0.73
CA PRO A 67 5.48 18.75 0.40
C PRO A 67 3.97 18.48 0.51
N GLN A 68 3.32 18.24 -0.63
CA GLN A 68 1.89 17.96 -0.73
C GLN A 68 1.53 16.47 -0.57
N GLU A 69 2.51 15.58 -0.55
CA GLU A 69 2.30 14.14 -0.40
C GLU A 69 2.17 13.75 1.07
N ASP A 70 1.34 12.74 1.34
CA ASP A 70 1.27 12.17 2.69
C ASP A 70 2.50 11.27 2.91
N PRO A 71 3.37 11.58 3.88
CA PRO A 71 4.62 10.87 4.09
C PRO A 71 4.38 9.41 4.49
N VAL A 72 3.31 9.14 5.23
CA VAL A 72 2.98 7.77 5.65
C VAL A 72 2.46 6.96 4.45
N CYS A 73 1.67 7.57 3.57
CA CYS A 73 1.25 6.94 2.32
C CYS A 73 2.42 6.66 1.38
N TRP A 74 3.34 7.63 1.24
CA TRP A 74 4.56 7.46 0.44
C TRP A 74 5.43 6.31 0.99
N MET A 75 5.70 6.28 2.30
CA MET A 75 6.45 5.19 2.94
C MET A 75 5.74 3.83 2.78
N ALA A 76 4.41 3.80 2.88
CA ALA A 76 3.63 2.59 2.65
C ALA A 76 3.73 2.09 1.20
N ALA A 77 3.79 3.00 0.22
CA ALA A 77 4.02 2.64 -1.17
C ALA A 77 5.42 2.03 -1.37
N VAL A 78 6.46 2.60 -0.76
CA VAL A 78 7.83 2.04 -0.81
C VAL A 78 7.86 0.64 -0.17
N ALA A 79 7.28 0.49 1.03
CA ALA A 79 7.23 -0.79 1.73
C ALA A 79 6.46 -1.87 0.96
N ARG A 80 5.33 -1.48 0.35
CA ARG A 80 4.56 -2.36 -0.53
C ARG A 80 5.37 -2.82 -1.73
N SER A 81 6.06 -1.91 -2.42
CA SER A 81 6.91 -2.27 -3.57
C SER A 81 7.98 -3.30 -3.17
N CYS A 82 8.66 -3.10 -2.04
CA CYS A 82 9.62 -4.09 -1.53
C CYS A 82 8.99 -5.46 -1.25
N ALA A 83 7.78 -5.49 -0.68
CA ALA A 83 7.08 -6.75 -0.44
C ALA A 83 6.71 -7.44 -1.75
N LEU A 84 6.21 -6.71 -2.75
CA LEU A 84 5.88 -7.27 -4.06
C LEU A 84 7.12 -7.79 -4.80
N ASP A 85 8.22 -7.04 -4.75
CA ASP A 85 9.51 -7.48 -5.32
C ASP A 85 9.98 -8.80 -4.70
N MET A 86 9.73 -9.03 -3.40
CA MET A 86 10.04 -10.30 -2.74
C MET A 86 9.07 -11.41 -3.11
N ALA A 87 7.78 -11.09 -3.22
CA ALA A 87 6.76 -12.07 -3.60
C ALA A 87 6.99 -12.59 -5.03
N TRP A 88 7.41 -11.73 -5.96
CA TRP A 88 7.54 -12.06 -7.38
C TRP A 88 8.88 -12.68 -7.79
N LYS A 89 9.89 -12.67 -6.89
CA LYS A 89 11.14 -13.43 -7.10
C LYS A 89 10.98 -14.95 -6.95
N ARG A 90 9.77 -15.45 -6.74
CA ARG A 90 9.46 -16.88 -6.61
C ARG A 90 8.70 -17.40 -7.83
N PRO A 91 8.89 -18.68 -8.22
CA PRO A 91 8.16 -19.28 -9.33
C PRO A 91 6.64 -19.22 -9.08
N VAL A 92 5.90 -18.99 -10.16
CA VAL A 92 4.46 -18.65 -10.23
C VAL A 92 3.52 -19.70 -9.61
N GLY A 93 4.03 -20.85 -9.15
CA GLY A 93 3.24 -21.97 -8.64
C GLY A 93 2.91 -21.97 -7.14
N ASP A 94 3.57 -21.13 -6.33
CA ASP A 94 3.50 -21.21 -4.84
C ASP A 94 2.67 -20.11 -4.16
N ALA A 95 2.17 -19.15 -4.93
CA ALA A 95 1.37 -18.03 -4.44
C ALA A 95 0.31 -17.80 -5.51
N PHE A 96 -0.99 -17.74 -5.24
CA PHE A 96 -1.63 -16.80 -4.35
C PHE A 96 -3.02 -17.37 -4.05
N GLU A 97 -3.22 -17.94 -2.85
CA GLU A 97 -4.56 -18.20 -2.34
C GLU A 97 -5.28 -16.85 -2.19
N PRO A 98 -6.43 -16.64 -2.87
CA PRO A 98 -7.26 -15.45 -2.68
C PRO A 98 -7.47 -15.20 -1.19
N PHE A 99 -7.45 -13.94 -0.77
CA PHE A 99 -7.85 -13.61 0.59
C PHE A 99 -9.33 -13.97 0.74
N ASP A 100 -9.62 -14.99 1.55
CA ASP A 100 -10.98 -15.29 1.96
C ASP A 100 -11.45 -14.12 2.85
N ALA A 101 -12.43 -13.37 2.37
CA ALA A 101 -13.00 -12.22 3.06
C ALA A 101 -13.59 -12.59 4.43
N ALA A 102 -13.79 -13.89 4.72
CA ALA A 102 -14.21 -14.41 6.00
C ALA A 102 -13.11 -14.38 7.09
N GLN A 103 -11.82 -14.38 6.74
CA GLN A 103 -10.71 -14.30 7.69
C GLN A 103 -10.34 -12.85 8.03
N ARG A 104 -11.33 -12.07 8.49
CA ARG A 104 -11.07 -10.79 9.17
C ARG A 104 -10.38 -11.08 10.52
N GLY A 105 -9.07 -11.31 10.51
CA GLY A 105 -8.23 -10.79 11.58
C GLY A 105 -8.42 -9.27 11.62
N GLU A 106 -8.57 -8.69 12.81
CA GLU A 106 -8.95 -7.29 13.08
C GLU A 106 -8.62 -6.35 11.91
N ASP A 107 -9.66 -6.00 11.16
CA ASP A 107 -9.58 -5.08 10.04
C ASP A 107 -9.05 -3.73 10.58
N PRO A 108 -7.93 -3.18 10.07
CA PRO A 108 -7.49 -1.83 10.44
C PRO A 108 -8.54 -0.76 10.09
N LEU A 109 -9.49 -1.07 9.20
CA LEU A 109 -10.68 -0.28 8.86
C LEU A 109 -11.88 -0.56 9.80
N ALA A 110 -11.78 -1.56 10.67
CA ALA A 110 -12.64 -1.80 11.83
C ALA A 110 -12.12 -1.12 13.11
N SER A 111 -11.11 -0.25 13.00
CA SER A 111 -10.88 0.79 14.01
C SER A 111 -12.21 1.53 14.29
N GLU A 112 -12.57 1.63 15.56
CA GLU A 112 -13.78 2.32 16.06
C GLU A 112 -13.90 3.79 15.59
N ARG A 113 -12.85 4.34 14.97
CA ARG A 113 -12.86 5.67 14.34
C ARG A 113 -12.37 5.61 12.90
N ARG A 114 -13.28 5.29 11.98
CA ARG A 114 -13.04 5.54 10.55
C ARG A 114 -12.91 7.04 10.32
N SER A 115 -11.79 7.47 9.74
CA SER A 115 -11.64 8.88 9.38
C SER A 115 -12.68 9.27 8.32
N PRO A 116 -13.12 10.54 8.25
CA PRO A 116 -14.02 11.00 7.20
C PRO A 116 -13.47 10.72 5.79
N ALA A 117 -12.14 10.81 5.63
CA ALA A 117 -11.46 10.45 4.39
C ALA A 117 -11.61 8.97 4.03
N LEU A 118 -11.50 8.07 5.01
CA LEU A 118 -11.71 6.64 4.79
C LEU A 118 -13.17 6.33 4.46
N ILE A 119 -14.13 6.93 5.16
CA ILE A 119 -15.56 6.76 4.87
C ILE A 119 -15.87 7.17 3.43
N ARG A 120 -15.35 8.33 3.00
CA ARG A 120 -15.53 8.82 1.64
C ARG A 120 -14.87 7.90 0.60
N LEU A 121 -13.66 7.40 0.87
CA LEU A 121 -12.99 6.43 0.00
C LEU A 121 -13.82 5.16 -0.17
N LEU A 122 -14.33 4.59 0.93
CA LEU A 122 -15.16 3.40 0.91
C LEU A 122 -16.47 3.64 0.13
N SER A 123 -17.09 4.81 0.28
CA SER A 123 -18.24 5.22 -0.53
C SER A 123 -17.91 5.29 -2.02
N CYS A 124 -16.78 5.91 -2.39
CA CYS A 124 -16.33 6.00 -3.78
C CYS A 124 -16.00 4.62 -4.39
N LEU A 125 -15.37 3.74 -3.62
CA LEU A 125 -15.15 2.34 -4.03
C LEU A 125 -16.48 1.60 -4.26
N GLY A 126 -17.51 1.90 -3.47
CA GLY A 126 -18.86 1.34 -3.64
C GLY A 126 -19.57 1.80 -4.91
N LYS A 127 -19.11 2.87 -5.59
CA LYS A 127 -19.66 3.34 -6.87
C LYS A 127 -19.07 2.62 -8.09
N LEU A 128 -18.02 1.82 -7.90
CA LEU A 128 -17.45 1.03 -8.98
C LEU A 128 -18.28 -0.24 -9.22
N PRO A 129 -18.32 -0.75 -10.47
CA PRO A 129 -18.82 -2.10 -10.73
C PRO A 129 -18.08 -3.12 -9.85
N GLU A 130 -18.81 -4.15 -9.40
CA GLU A 130 -18.29 -5.11 -8.42
C GLU A 130 -16.95 -5.73 -8.84
N GLU A 131 -16.84 -6.15 -10.11
CA GLU A 131 -15.61 -6.73 -10.65
C GLU A 131 -14.43 -5.76 -10.62
N ARG A 132 -14.65 -4.48 -10.95
CA ARG A 132 -13.59 -3.45 -10.89
C ARG A 132 -13.16 -3.20 -9.45
N ARG A 133 -14.11 -3.15 -8.52
CA ARG A 133 -13.83 -3.03 -7.08
C ARG A 133 -13.02 -4.24 -6.60
N ARG A 134 -13.42 -5.46 -6.98
CA ARG A 134 -12.73 -6.70 -6.63
C ARG A 134 -11.30 -6.72 -7.19
N MET A 135 -11.14 -6.36 -8.46
CA MET A 135 -9.82 -6.25 -9.10
C MET A 135 -8.91 -5.27 -8.35
N LEU A 136 -9.42 -4.10 -7.95
CA LEU A 136 -8.63 -3.15 -7.16
C LEU A 136 -8.28 -3.69 -5.77
N LEU A 137 -9.17 -4.43 -5.11
CA LEU A 137 -8.87 -5.04 -3.82
C LEU A 137 -7.80 -6.12 -3.97
N LEU A 138 -7.92 -7.03 -4.92
CA LEU A 138 -6.90 -8.05 -5.19
C LEU A 138 -5.54 -7.42 -5.50
N ALA A 139 -5.54 -6.37 -6.34
CA ALA A 139 -4.33 -5.64 -6.66
C ALA A 139 -3.75 -4.96 -5.41
N PHE A 140 -4.46 -3.99 -4.82
CA PHE A 140 -3.91 -3.09 -3.80
C PHE A 140 -3.92 -3.65 -2.38
N TYR A 141 -4.85 -4.54 -2.05
CA TYR A 141 -4.98 -5.13 -0.73
C TYR A 141 -4.22 -6.45 -0.62
N ASP A 142 -4.38 -7.33 -1.62
CA ASP A 142 -3.83 -8.70 -1.63
C ASP A 142 -2.50 -8.83 -2.37
N GLY A 143 -2.09 -7.80 -3.11
CA GLY A 143 -0.77 -7.78 -3.76
C GLY A 143 -0.69 -8.53 -5.08
N TRP A 144 -1.82 -8.82 -5.71
CA TRP A 144 -1.84 -9.49 -7.01
C TRP A 144 -1.20 -8.62 -8.09
N ASN A 145 -0.35 -9.22 -8.93
CA ASN A 145 0.22 -8.58 -10.10
C ASN A 145 -0.74 -8.62 -11.29
N ARG A 146 -0.38 -7.92 -12.37
CA ARG A 146 -1.29 -7.78 -13.52
C ARG A 146 -1.48 -9.09 -14.26
N GLU A 147 -0.47 -9.95 -14.21
CA GLU A 147 -0.44 -11.29 -14.80
C GLU A 147 -1.42 -12.22 -14.07
N ALA A 148 -1.40 -12.26 -12.75
CA ALA A 148 -2.33 -13.04 -11.94
C ALA A 148 -3.77 -12.54 -12.09
N LEU A 149 -3.96 -11.21 -12.13
CA LEU A 149 -5.27 -10.63 -12.42
C LEU A 149 -5.76 -10.96 -13.84
N SER A 150 -4.86 -10.98 -14.81
CA SER A 150 -5.17 -11.36 -16.20
C SER A 150 -5.70 -12.79 -16.28
N ILE A 151 -5.09 -13.72 -15.55
CA ILE A 151 -5.56 -15.11 -15.47
C ILE A 151 -6.92 -15.19 -14.74
N TYR A 152 -7.06 -14.52 -13.59
CA TYR A 152 -8.28 -14.62 -12.77
C TYR A 152 -9.51 -13.98 -13.42
N PHE A 153 -9.33 -12.85 -14.11
CA PHE A 153 -10.42 -12.14 -14.79
C PHE A 153 -10.58 -12.58 -16.27
N ASP A 154 -9.79 -13.56 -16.73
CA ASP A 154 -9.75 -14.04 -18.11
C ASP A 154 -9.69 -12.89 -19.14
N ALA A 155 -8.73 -11.97 -18.94
CA ALA A 155 -8.61 -10.76 -19.75
C ALA A 155 -7.14 -10.41 -19.99
N PRO A 156 -6.76 -9.83 -21.14
CA PRO A 156 -5.38 -9.46 -21.42
C PRO A 156 -4.80 -8.49 -20.37
N VAL A 157 -3.52 -8.63 -20.03
CA VAL A 157 -2.79 -7.76 -19.08
C VAL A 157 -2.95 -6.26 -19.40
N ALA A 158 -2.97 -5.90 -20.69
CA ALA A 158 -3.21 -4.52 -21.12
C ALA A 158 -4.61 -4.02 -20.74
N ALA A 159 -5.63 -4.86 -20.87
CA ALA A 159 -7.00 -4.53 -20.48
C ALA A 159 -7.12 -4.36 -18.95
N ILE A 160 -6.51 -5.25 -18.17
CA ILE A 160 -6.40 -5.14 -16.71
C ILE A 160 -5.78 -3.80 -16.31
N GLY A 161 -4.64 -3.43 -16.93
CA GLY A 161 -3.99 -2.14 -16.71
C GLY A 161 -4.91 -0.96 -16.98
N ALA A 162 -5.62 -0.98 -18.11
CA ALA A 162 -6.52 0.08 -18.51
C ALA A 162 -7.76 0.19 -17.60
N TRP A 163 -8.34 -0.94 -17.15
CA TRP A 163 -9.45 -0.96 -16.20
C TRP A 163 -9.04 -0.42 -14.83
N MET A 164 -7.85 -0.78 -14.33
CA MET A 164 -7.35 -0.26 -13.06
C MET A 164 -7.13 1.26 -13.14
N ALA A 165 -6.47 1.75 -14.19
CA ALA A 165 -6.22 3.18 -14.37
C ALA A 165 -7.54 3.98 -14.39
N ARG A 166 -8.54 3.52 -15.16
CA ARG A 166 -9.87 4.15 -15.20
C ARG A 166 -10.57 4.12 -13.85
N SER A 167 -10.51 3.01 -13.13
CA SER A 167 -11.16 2.86 -11.82
C SER A 167 -10.52 3.78 -10.77
N VAL A 168 -9.19 3.93 -10.79
CA VAL A 168 -8.47 4.86 -9.91
C VAL A 168 -8.81 6.31 -10.25
N ALA A 169 -8.90 6.67 -11.53
CA ALA A 169 -9.34 8.00 -11.96
C ALA A 169 -10.75 8.33 -11.44
N GLN A 170 -11.70 7.41 -11.60
CA GLN A 170 -13.08 7.55 -11.10
C GLN A 170 -13.13 7.72 -9.57
N ILE A 171 -12.30 7.00 -8.82
CA ILE A 171 -12.17 7.21 -7.37
C ILE A 171 -11.62 8.61 -7.08
N GLY A 172 -10.58 9.04 -7.80
CA GLY A 172 -9.98 10.37 -7.66
C GLY A 172 -10.98 11.50 -7.84
N GLU A 173 -11.78 11.43 -8.91
CA GLU A 173 -12.87 12.38 -9.20
C GLU A 173 -13.92 12.38 -8.06
N CYS A 174 -14.36 11.20 -7.61
CA CYS A 174 -15.31 11.08 -6.51
C CYS A 174 -14.76 11.66 -5.18
N MET A 175 -13.46 11.52 -4.95
CA MET A 175 -12.75 12.10 -3.81
C MET A 175 -12.52 13.61 -3.95
N GLY A 176 -12.82 14.21 -5.10
CA GLY A 176 -12.61 15.63 -5.37
C GLY A 176 -11.13 16.01 -5.60
N ARG A 177 -10.26 15.02 -5.86
CA ARG A 177 -8.89 15.28 -6.31
C ARG A 177 -8.95 15.48 -7.82
N ARG A 178 -9.02 16.74 -8.27
CA ARG A 178 -8.86 17.07 -9.69
C ARG A 178 -7.43 16.73 -10.10
N SER A 179 -7.32 15.96 -11.19
CA SER A 179 -6.09 15.59 -11.90
C SER A 179 -5.32 16.80 -12.41
#